data_AF-A0A955VEX9-F1
#
_entry.id   AF-A0A955VEX9-F1
#
_cell.length_a   1.000
_cell.length_b   1.000
_cell.length_c   1.000
_cell.angle_alpha   90.00
_cell.angle_beta   90.00
_cell.angle_gamma   90.00
#
_symmetry.space_group_name_H-M   'P 1'
#
loop_
_entity.id
_entity.type
_entity.pdbx_description
1 polymer ?
#
loop_
_entity_poly.entity_id
_entity_poly.type
_entity_poly.pdbx_seq_one_letter_code
_entity_poly.pdbx_strand_id
1 'polypeptide(L)'
;RHTAPHVLTDLGILRKQAETLRRAAEGARFLEALAGEPPGEATLAALQKIRGVGPWTANKVLWCGFGWADAVPVGDFHAPNGVAWALAGEARGDDARMLELLEPFRPHRGRVVQWLEVSGTHAPKFGPRLPRRTRM
;
A
#
# COMPACT_ATOMS: atom_id res chain seq x y z
N ARG A 1 -28.71 -11.42 0.33
CA ARG A 1 -28.38 -12.46 1.32
C ARG A 1 -27.05 -12.07 1.97
N HIS A 2 -27.02 -11.78 3.27
CA HIS A 2 -25.79 -11.45 3.97
C HIS A 2 -24.96 -12.73 4.15
N THR A 3 -23.71 -12.73 3.67
CA THR A 3 -22.74 -13.79 3.93
C THR A 3 -22.54 -13.91 5.44
N ALA A 4 -22.77 -15.09 6.01
CA ALA A 4 -22.59 -15.30 7.44
C ALA A 4 -21.11 -15.05 7.83
N PRO A 5 -20.82 -14.38 8.98
CA PRO A 5 -19.46 -13.94 9.32
C PRO A 5 -18.39 -15.04 9.35
N HIS A 6 -18.78 -16.29 9.61
CA HIS A 6 -17.86 -17.43 9.65
C HIS A 6 -17.30 -17.77 8.26
N VAL A 7 -18.07 -17.56 7.19
CA VAL A 7 -17.67 -17.92 5.82
C VAL A 7 -16.36 -17.25 5.41
N LEU A 8 -16.16 -15.98 5.78
CA LEU A 8 -14.88 -15.28 5.48
C LEU A 8 -13.73 -15.84 6.33
N THR A 9 -14.01 -16.25 7.57
CA THR A 9 -12.99 -16.81 8.46
C THR A 9 -12.56 -18.21 8.01
N ASP A 10 -13.49 -19.01 7.48
CA ASP A 10 -13.22 -20.31 6.89
C ASP A 10 -12.33 -20.21 5.63
N LEU A 11 -12.35 -19.06 4.96
CA LEU A 11 -11.43 -18.72 3.86
C LEU A 11 -10.07 -18.17 4.34
N GLY A 12 -9.79 -18.21 5.64
CA GLY A 12 -8.55 -17.72 6.23
C GLY A 12 -8.48 -16.20 6.42
N ILE A 13 -9.58 -15.48 6.21
CA ILE A 13 -9.63 -14.03 6.45
C ILE A 13 -9.80 -13.79 7.95
N LEU A 14 -8.90 -13.03 8.55
CA LEU A 14 -8.95 -12.76 9.99
C LEU A 14 -10.24 -12.01 10.34
N ARG A 15 -10.80 -12.27 11.52
CA ARG A 15 -12.05 -11.64 12.00
C ARG A 15 -12.08 -10.11 11.80
N LYS A 16 -10.99 -9.43 12.15
CA LYS A 16 -10.89 -7.97 11.97
C LYS A 16 -10.96 -7.55 10.50
N GLN A 17 -10.33 -8.31 9.59
CA GLN A 17 -10.39 -8.06 8.15
C GLN A 17 -11.78 -8.36 7.60
N ALA A 18 -12.42 -9.45 8.05
CA ALA A 18 -13.79 -9.80 7.66
C ALA A 18 -14.79 -8.70 8.05
N GLU A 19 -14.64 -8.09 9.23
CA GLU A 19 -15.45 -6.94 9.63
C GLU A 19 -15.20 -5.71 8.74
N THR A 20 -13.95 -5.42 8.38
CA THR A 20 -13.61 -4.33 7.45
C THR A 20 -14.24 -4.56 6.08
N LEU A 21 -14.13 -5.79 5.54
CA LEU A 21 -14.77 -6.17 4.26
C LEU A 21 -16.28 -5.99 4.31
N ARG A 22 -16.93 -6.38 5.41
CA ARG A 22 -18.38 -6.18 5.59
C ARG A 22 -18.74 -4.70 5.58
N ARG A 23 -18.00 -3.85 6.30
CA ARG A 23 -18.24 -2.38 6.32
C ARG A 23 -18.05 -1.78 4.93
N ALA A 24 -17.02 -2.21 4.19
CA ALA A 24 -16.79 -1.76 2.82
C ALA A 24 -17.95 -2.16 1.89
N ALA A 25 -18.44 -3.41 2.00
CA ALA A 25 -19.60 -3.88 1.24
C ALA A 25 -20.90 -3.14 1.60
N GLU A 26 -21.13 -2.86 2.89
CA GLU A 26 -22.26 -2.03 3.35
C GLU A 26 -22.17 -0.60 2.80
N GLY A 27 -20.95 -0.08 2.64
CA GLY A 27 -20.65 1.21 2.02
C GLY A 27 -20.51 1.18 0.50
N ALA A 28 -21.01 0.15 -0.21
CA ALA A 28 -20.78 0.00 -1.66
C ALA A 28 -21.15 1.25 -2.48
N ARG A 29 -22.32 1.85 -2.25
CA ARG A 29 -22.74 3.08 -2.94
C ARG A 29 -21.82 4.27 -2.69
N PHE A 30 -21.25 4.37 -1.48
CA PHE A 30 -20.27 5.40 -1.15
C PHE A 30 -18.96 5.16 -1.92
N LEU A 31 -18.49 3.92 -2.01
CA LEU A 31 -17.30 3.57 -2.79
C LEU A 31 -17.50 3.80 -4.30
N GLU A 32 -18.68 3.46 -4.83
CA GLU A 32 -19.06 3.75 -6.22
C GLU A 32 -19.08 5.25 -6.51
N ALA A 33 -19.65 6.05 -5.60
CA ALA A 33 -19.62 7.51 -5.72
C ALA A 33 -18.19 8.05 -5.71
N LEU A 34 -17.33 7.57 -4.81
CA LEU A 34 -15.92 7.95 -4.81
C LEU A 34 -15.23 7.60 -6.13
N ALA A 35 -15.54 6.44 -6.73
CA ALA A 35 -14.94 6.00 -7.99
C ALA A 35 -15.32 6.90 -9.19
N GLY A 36 -16.41 7.68 -9.08
CA GLY A 36 -16.77 8.70 -10.07
C GLY A 36 -16.01 10.03 -9.92
N GLU A 37 -15.30 10.23 -8.81
CA GLU A 37 -14.55 11.45 -8.54
C GLU A 37 -13.08 11.34 -8.99
N PRO A 38 -12.43 12.44 -9.41
CA PRO A 38 -11.00 12.46 -9.64
C PRO A 38 -10.24 12.04 -8.36
N PRO A 39 -9.30 11.08 -8.45
CA PRO A 39 -8.62 10.63 -7.26
C PRO A 39 -7.62 11.67 -6.75
N GLY A 40 -7.51 11.76 -5.43
CA GLY A 40 -6.65 12.70 -4.74
C GLY A 40 -6.80 12.63 -3.22
N GLU A 41 -6.26 13.63 -2.54
CA GLU A 41 -6.26 13.72 -1.07
C GLU A 41 -7.68 13.63 -0.47
N ALA A 42 -8.68 14.21 -1.14
CA ALA A 42 -10.07 14.12 -0.69
C ALA A 42 -10.60 12.68 -0.71
N THR A 43 -10.37 11.94 -1.80
CA THR A 43 -10.74 10.52 -1.89
C THR A 43 -9.94 9.65 -0.91
N LEU A 44 -8.68 10.00 -0.65
CA LEU A 44 -7.83 9.32 0.34
C LEU A 44 -8.41 9.47 1.75
N ALA A 45 -8.73 10.70 2.15
CA ALA A 45 -9.34 10.99 3.43
C ALA A 45 -10.73 10.33 3.56
N ALA A 46 -11.50 10.28 2.47
CA ALA A 46 -12.81 9.64 2.44
C ALA A 46 -12.71 8.11 2.66
N LEU A 47 -11.79 7.43 1.99
CA LEU A 47 -11.55 5.98 2.17
C LEU A 47 -11.15 5.64 3.61
N GLN A 48 -10.32 6.47 4.25
CA GLN A 48 -9.86 6.28 5.64
C GLN A 48 -10.97 6.45 6.69
N LYS A 49 -12.15 6.97 6.32
CA LYS A 49 -13.34 6.98 7.21
C LYS A 49 -13.90 5.58 7.43
N ILE A 50 -13.58 4.61 6.58
CA ILE A 50 -14.01 3.22 6.75
C ILE A 50 -13.16 2.58 7.85
N ARG A 51 -13.79 2.22 8.98
CA ARG A 51 -13.10 1.60 10.11
C ARG A 51 -12.35 0.33 9.67
N GLY A 52 -11.03 0.35 9.82
CA GLY A 52 -10.13 -0.73 9.43
C GLY A 52 -9.38 -0.47 8.12
N VAL A 53 -9.67 0.63 7.42
CA VAL A 53 -8.90 1.13 6.28
C VAL A 53 -7.93 2.20 6.76
N GLY A 54 -6.64 1.86 6.80
CA GLY A 54 -5.57 2.78 7.16
C GLY A 54 -4.95 3.49 5.95
N PRO A 55 -3.93 4.34 6.15
CA PRO A 55 -3.27 5.11 5.09
C PRO A 55 -2.66 4.21 4.01
N TRP A 56 -2.06 3.08 4.38
CA TRP A 56 -1.52 2.10 3.43
C TRP A 56 -2.61 1.53 2.53
N THR A 57 -3.71 1.02 3.12
CA THR A 57 -4.83 0.43 2.36
C THR A 57 -5.48 1.45 1.44
N ALA A 58 -5.73 2.66 1.94
CA ALA A 58 -6.36 3.72 1.16
C ALA A 58 -5.49 4.14 -0.03
N ASN A 59 -4.18 4.32 0.15
CA ASN A 59 -3.25 4.59 -0.95
C ASN A 59 -3.19 3.43 -1.95
N LYS A 60 -3.14 2.16 -1.49
CA LYS A 60 -3.16 1.00 -2.40
C LYS A 60 -4.47 0.91 -3.21
N VAL A 61 -5.61 1.24 -2.62
CA VAL A 61 -6.89 1.33 -3.34
C VAL A 61 -6.85 2.45 -4.39
N LEU A 62 -6.38 3.64 -4.03
CA LEU A 62 -6.28 4.76 -4.99
C LEU A 62 -5.27 4.49 -6.10
N TRP A 63 -4.17 3.82 -5.78
CA TRP A 63 -3.17 3.38 -6.74
C TRP A 63 -3.75 2.36 -7.72
N CYS A 64 -4.21 1.21 -7.24
CA CYS A 64 -4.59 0.08 -8.11
C CYS A 64 -6.01 0.18 -8.66
N GLY A 65 -6.94 0.76 -7.91
CA GLY A 65 -8.35 0.86 -8.29
C GLY A 65 -8.70 2.16 -9.01
N PHE A 66 -8.13 3.28 -8.59
CA PHE A 66 -8.49 4.61 -9.11
C PHE A 66 -7.43 5.22 -10.03
N GLY A 67 -6.23 4.63 -10.08
CA GLY A 67 -5.13 5.11 -10.94
C GLY A 67 -4.50 6.42 -10.48
N TRP A 68 -4.56 6.77 -9.19
CA TRP A 68 -3.98 8.01 -8.68
C TRP A 68 -2.45 7.99 -8.78
N ALA A 69 -1.90 8.83 -9.66
CA ALA A 69 -0.46 8.86 -9.93
C ALA A 69 0.40 9.32 -8.74
N ASP A 70 -0.20 10.00 -7.76
CA ASP A 70 0.48 10.53 -6.57
C ASP A 70 0.24 9.68 -5.31
N ALA A 71 -0.42 8.51 -5.43
CA ALA A 71 -0.66 7.59 -4.31
C ALA A 71 0.65 6.95 -3.82
N VAL A 72 1.21 7.45 -2.72
CA VAL A 72 2.40 6.89 -2.09
C VAL A 72 1.98 5.88 -1.02
N PRO A 73 2.54 4.66 -0.96
CA PRO A 73 2.07 3.61 -0.07
C PRO A 73 2.67 3.79 1.33
N VAL A 74 2.36 4.92 1.98
CA VAL A 74 2.82 5.23 3.35
C VAL A 74 2.42 4.09 4.30
N GLY A 75 3.36 3.66 5.14
CA GLY A 75 3.21 2.51 6.03
C GLY A 75 3.56 1.17 5.38
N ASP A 76 4.06 1.17 4.14
CA ASP A 76 4.60 -0.03 3.50
C ASP A 76 5.95 -0.40 4.12
N PHE A 77 6.17 -1.69 4.37
CA PHE A 77 7.38 -2.15 5.03
C PHE A 77 8.63 -2.10 4.12
N HIS A 78 8.45 -2.19 2.80
CA HIS A 78 9.53 -2.30 1.83
C HIS A 78 9.73 -1.02 1.03
N ALA A 79 8.65 -0.32 0.67
CA ALA A 79 8.72 0.84 -0.21
C ALA A 79 9.72 1.91 0.26
N PRO A 80 9.77 2.30 1.56
CA PRO A 80 10.73 3.31 2.01
C PRO A 80 12.19 2.94 1.76
N ASN A 81 12.56 1.68 2.01
CA ASN A 81 13.93 1.22 1.78
C ASN A 81 14.26 1.16 0.29
N GLY A 82 13.31 0.73 -0.55
CA GLY A 82 13.48 0.70 -2.00
C GLY A 82 13.70 2.09 -2.59
N VAL A 83 12.89 3.06 -2.16
CA VAL A 83 12.99 4.46 -2.59
C VAL A 83 14.29 5.10 -2.11
N ALA A 84 14.63 4.96 -0.83
CA ALA A 84 15.86 5.51 -0.25
C ALA A 84 17.11 4.95 -0.96
N TRP A 85 17.11 3.66 -1.27
CA TRP A 85 18.20 3.03 -2.00
C TRP A 85 18.30 3.55 -3.44
N ALA A 86 17.19 3.59 -4.16
CA ALA A 86 17.19 3.97 -5.57
C ALA A 86 17.53 5.44 -5.81
N LEU A 87 17.09 6.34 -4.92
CA LEU A 87 17.22 7.79 -5.11
C LEU A 87 18.39 8.41 -4.34
N ALA A 88 18.86 7.76 -3.27
CA ALA A 88 19.92 8.29 -2.41
C ALA A 88 21.04 7.30 -2.08
N GLY A 89 20.96 6.03 -2.53
CA GLY A 89 21.93 5.00 -2.15
C GLY A 89 21.85 4.58 -0.68
N GLU A 90 20.77 4.97 0.02
CA GLU A 90 20.57 4.69 1.43
C GLU A 90 19.95 3.31 1.61
N ALA A 91 20.63 2.40 2.31
CA ALA A 91 20.14 1.03 2.45
C ALA A 91 18.88 0.92 3.32
N ARG A 92 18.55 1.96 4.10
CA ARG A 92 17.37 2.05 4.95
C ARG A 92 16.71 3.42 4.83
N GLY A 93 15.38 3.42 4.82
CA GLY A 93 14.56 4.62 4.87
C GLY A 93 13.27 4.35 5.65
N ASP A 94 12.63 5.42 6.11
CA ASP A 94 11.29 5.41 6.69
C ASP A 94 10.31 6.21 5.82
N ASP A 95 9.05 6.26 6.21
CA ASP A 95 8.02 6.99 5.44
C ASP A 95 8.37 8.48 5.26
N ALA A 96 8.99 9.11 6.26
CA ALA A 96 9.36 10.52 6.18
C ALA A 96 10.45 10.75 5.12
N ARG A 97 11.51 9.93 5.16
CA ARG A 97 12.59 9.99 4.18
C ARG A 97 12.11 9.64 2.77
N MET A 98 11.22 8.65 2.64
CA MET A 98 10.59 8.31 1.38
C MET A 98 9.83 9.50 0.79
N LEU A 99 9.00 10.17 1.60
CA LEU A 99 8.21 11.32 1.15
C LEU A 99 9.09 12.52 0.76
N GLU A 100 10.16 12.78 1.52
CA GLU A 100 11.14 13.82 1.19
C GLU A 100 11.79 13.57 -0.18
N LEU A 101 12.30 12.36 -0.40
CA LEU A 101 12.96 11.97 -1.65
C LEU A 101 12.00 11.98 -2.85
N LEU A 102 10.71 11.72 -2.61
CA LEU A 102 9.68 11.73 -3.64
C LEU A 102 9.14 13.13 -3.94
N GLU A 103 9.32 14.13 -3.09
CA GLU A 103 8.69 15.45 -3.25
C GLU A 103 8.94 16.12 -4.62
N PRO A 104 10.16 16.04 -5.22
CA PRO A 104 10.41 16.59 -6.57
C PRO A 104 9.56 15.97 -7.68
N PHE A 105 8.96 14.81 -7.45
CA PHE A 105 8.22 14.05 -8.45
C PHE A 105 6.71 14.30 -8.42
N ARG A 106 6.21 15.26 -7.63
CA ARG A 106 4.79 15.63 -7.71
C ARG A 106 4.40 16.05 -9.14
N PRO A 107 3.20 15.67 -9.64
CA PRO A 107 2.13 14.89 -9.00
C PRO A 107 2.18 13.38 -9.31
N HIS A 108 3.37 12.80 -9.42
CA HIS A 108 3.63 11.44 -9.90
C HIS A 108 4.42 10.58 -8.90
N ARG A 109 4.38 10.90 -7.60
CA ARG A 109 5.18 10.21 -6.60
C ARG A 109 4.87 8.71 -6.54
N GLY A 110 3.59 8.35 -6.60
CA GLY A 110 3.15 6.95 -6.65
C GLY A 110 3.66 6.20 -7.89
N ARG A 111 3.70 6.85 -9.06
CA ARG A 111 4.27 6.28 -10.29
C ARG A 111 5.77 6.01 -10.18
N VAL A 112 6.52 6.88 -9.49
CA VAL A 112 7.94 6.63 -9.25
C VAL A 112 8.11 5.36 -8.42
N VAL A 113 7.33 5.21 -7.34
CA VAL A 113 7.37 3.98 -6.54
C VAL A 113 7.02 2.75 -7.38
N GLN A 114 5.98 2.81 -8.23
CA GLN A 114 5.63 1.74 -9.18
C GLN A 114 6.81 1.34 -10.06
N TRP A 115 7.47 2.32 -10.66
CA TRP A 115 8.60 2.08 -11.56
C TRP A 115 9.78 1.46 -10.82
N LEU A 116 10.07 1.89 -9.60
CA LEU A 116 11.12 1.29 -8.78
C LEU A 116 10.78 -0.15 -8.37
N GLU A 117 9.51 -0.45 -8.07
CA GLU A 117 9.05 -1.81 -7.76
C GLU A 117 9.26 -2.75 -8.96
N VAL A 118 9.02 -2.29 -10.20
CA VAL A 118 9.16 -3.13 -11.40
C VAL A 118 10.56 -3.10 -12.04
N SER A 119 11.41 -2.10 -11.73
CA SER A 119 12.76 -2.00 -12.31
C SER A 119 13.71 -3.07 -11.79
N GLY A 120 13.35 -3.76 -10.71
CA GLY A 120 14.23 -4.70 -10.03
C GLY A 120 15.35 -4.02 -9.22
N THR A 121 15.18 -2.73 -8.89
CA THR A 121 16.08 -2.02 -7.98
C THR A 121 15.67 -2.32 -6.54
N HIS A 122 16.55 -2.96 -5.76
CA HIS A 122 16.24 -3.36 -4.39
C HIS A 122 17.36 -2.98 -3.44
N ALA A 123 16.99 -2.50 -2.25
CA ALA A 123 17.94 -2.30 -1.17
C ALA A 123 18.64 -3.61 -0.76
N PRO A 124 19.91 -3.56 -0.30
CA PRO A 124 20.61 -4.74 0.22
C PRO A 124 19.84 -5.42 1.36
N LYS A 125 19.84 -6.76 1.37
CA LYS A 125 19.19 -7.56 2.43
C LYS A 125 20.17 -7.83 3.57
N PHE A 126 19.76 -7.54 4.81
CA PHE A 126 20.57 -7.74 6.03
C PHE A 126 20.08 -8.89 6.93
N GLY A 127 19.17 -9.75 6.43
CA GLY A 127 18.66 -10.89 7.20
C GLY A 127 19.74 -11.96 7.46
N PRO A 128 19.52 -12.86 8.45
CA PRO A 128 20.43 -13.97 8.72
C PRO A 128 20.71 -14.76 7.44
N ARG A 129 21.98 -14.88 7.04
CA ARG A 129 22.38 -15.73 5.92
C ARG A 129 22.36 -17.17 6.43
N LEU A 130 21.54 -18.05 5.85
CA LEU A 130 21.69 -19.48 6.13
C LEU A 130 23.13 -19.88 5.80
N PRO A 131 23.82 -20.64 6.66
CA PRO A 131 25.13 -21.17 6.33
C PRO A 131 25.01 -21.93 5.01
N ARG A 132 25.91 -21.65 4.07
CA ARG A 132 25.97 -22.41 2.80
C ARG A 132 26.15 -23.86 3.20
N ARG A 133 25.18 -24.70 2.85
CA ARG A 133 25.25 -26.14 3.09
C ARG A 133 26.31 -26.70 2.15
N THR A 134 27.56 -26.76 2.62
CA THR A 134 28.65 -27.41 1.88
C THR A 134 28.29 -28.88 1.74
N ARG A 135 28.03 -29.35 0.51
CA ARG A 135 27.99 -30.80 0.26
C ARG A 135 29.43 -31.30 0.38
N MET A 136 29.67 -32.17 1.35
CA MET A 136 30.79 -33.12 1.31
C MET A 136 30.36 -34.33 0.49
#